data_AF-A0A1A8D9L4-F1
#
_entry.id   AF-A0A1A8D9L4-F1
#
_cell.length_a   1.000
_cell.length_b   1.000
_cell.length_c   1.000
_cell.angle_alpha   90.00
_cell.angle_beta   90.00
_cell.angle_gamma   90.00
#
_symmetry.space_group_name_H-M   'P 1'
#
loop_
_entity.id
_entity.type
_entity.pdbx_description
1 polymer ?
#
loop_
_entity_poly.entity_id
_entity_poly.type
_entity_poly.pdbx_seq_one_letter_code
_entity_poly.pdbx_strand_id
1 'polypeptide(L)'
;PVSWVNNFGHEGLGLLLDALEKLLDKKQQENIDKRNQHKLIQCLKAFMNNKFGLQKILGDERSLLLLARAIDPKQTNMMTEIVKILSAICIIGEENILDKILAAMTIAAERNNKERFAPIVEGLENHEAQQLQVACMQLINALVTSPDDLDFRIHLRNEFLRCGLKKILPEIKETEELDIQLRVFNENKEEDAIELSHRLEDIRAEMDDMSEVYHLLSNMVKDTASEPYFLSILQHLLLIRNDYYIRPQYYKVIEECVAQVVLHRSGMDPDFGYSKRLDVDFSQLIDQCVDKAKVEESEQKAAEFSKKFDEEFGARQEAQAESQKKEERIKELEEKIQSLESRVAAGSAATGAPPPPPLPGGPVPPPPPPPPPGGGPPPPPPPPPVPAHAR
;
A
#
# COMPACT_ATOMS: atom_id res chain seq x y z
N PRO A 1 -52.17 7.83 16.02
CA PRO A 1 -51.85 8.89 15.04
C PRO A 1 -50.63 9.69 15.52
N VAL A 2 -49.84 10.30 14.63
CA VAL A 2 -48.64 11.08 15.02
C VAL A 2 -49.02 12.27 15.91
N SER A 3 -50.20 12.86 15.72
CA SER A 3 -50.73 13.92 16.59
C SER A 3 -50.81 13.54 18.08
N TRP A 4 -51.08 12.27 18.38
CA TRP A 4 -51.07 11.78 19.77
C TRP A 4 -49.63 11.72 20.33
N VAL A 5 -48.67 11.29 19.50
CA VAL A 5 -47.24 11.24 19.88
C VAL A 5 -46.72 12.65 20.13
N ASN A 6 -47.12 13.62 19.31
CA ASN A 6 -46.78 15.03 19.53
C ASN A 6 -47.27 15.52 20.89
N ASN A 7 -48.53 15.25 21.22
CA ASN A 7 -49.10 15.64 22.51
C ASN A 7 -48.37 14.97 23.69
N PHE A 8 -48.13 13.65 23.59
CA PHE A 8 -47.36 12.91 24.59
C PHE A 8 -45.94 13.46 24.77
N GLY A 9 -45.27 13.83 23.69
CA GLY A 9 -43.86 14.26 23.71
C GLY A 9 -43.58 15.60 24.41
N HIS A 10 -44.60 16.37 24.81
CA HIS A 10 -44.39 17.61 25.57
C HIS A 10 -43.93 17.36 27.01
N GLU A 11 -44.49 16.34 27.69
CA GLU A 11 -44.18 16.02 29.09
C GLU A 11 -43.88 14.53 29.30
N GLY A 12 -44.54 13.66 28.53
CA GLY A 12 -44.45 12.21 28.69
C GLY A 12 -43.07 11.63 28.42
N LEU A 13 -42.31 12.22 27.49
CA LEU A 13 -40.93 11.77 27.22
C LEU A 13 -40.05 11.94 28.46
N GLY A 14 -40.08 13.11 29.09
CA GLY A 14 -39.29 13.38 30.31
C GLY A 14 -39.61 12.38 31.42
N LEU A 15 -40.89 12.07 31.61
CA LEU A 15 -41.35 11.07 32.58
C LEU A 15 -40.86 9.64 32.27
N LEU A 16 -40.82 9.25 31.00
CA LEU A 16 -40.27 7.95 30.59
C LEU A 16 -38.77 7.87 30.89
N LEU A 17 -38.03 8.93 30.57
CA LEU A 17 -36.59 9.00 30.81
C LEU A 17 -36.28 9.00 32.31
N ASP A 18 -37.03 9.75 33.12
CA ASP A 18 -36.86 9.77 34.58
C ASP A 18 -37.17 8.39 35.21
N ALA A 19 -38.18 7.68 34.68
CA ALA A 19 -38.49 6.32 35.12
C ALA A 19 -37.37 5.34 34.75
N LEU A 20 -36.82 5.46 33.54
CA LEU A 20 -35.71 4.63 33.08
C LEU A 20 -34.45 4.89 33.92
N GLU A 21 -34.11 6.15 34.15
CA GLU A 21 -32.96 6.55 34.97
C GLU A 21 -33.05 5.97 36.40
N LYS A 22 -34.20 6.13 37.07
CA LYS A 22 -34.44 5.57 38.40
C LYS A 22 -34.25 4.04 38.45
N LEU A 23 -34.68 3.34 37.41
CA LEU A 23 -34.51 1.88 37.33
C LEU A 23 -33.05 1.48 37.06
N LEU A 24 -32.32 2.26 36.26
CA LEU A 24 -30.90 2.03 35.98
C LEU A 24 -30.01 2.34 37.20
N ASP A 25 -30.36 3.33 38.02
CA ASP A 25 -29.65 3.71 39.25
C ASP A 25 -29.89 2.74 40.42
N LYS A 26 -30.88 1.84 40.30
CA LYS A 26 -31.21 0.89 41.35
C LYS A 26 -30.07 -0.14 41.51
N LYS A 27 -29.37 -0.10 42.65
CA LYS A 27 -28.23 -1.00 42.96
C LYS A 27 -28.57 -2.49 42.89
N GLN A 28 -29.76 -2.86 43.37
CA GLN A 28 -30.27 -4.23 43.33
C GLN A 28 -31.49 -4.27 42.42
N GLN A 29 -31.31 -4.81 41.22
CA GLN A 29 -32.38 -4.93 40.24
C GLN A 29 -33.03 -6.30 40.34
N GLU A 30 -34.35 -6.29 40.49
CA GLU A 30 -35.19 -7.47 40.42
C GLU A 30 -35.57 -7.77 38.96
N ASN A 31 -36.08 -8.97 38.70
CA ASN A 31 -36.55 -9.36 37.38
C ASN A 31 -37.68 -8.43 36.86
N ILE A 32 -38.48 -7.86 37.76
CA ILE A 32 -39.53 -6.91 37.39
C ILE A 32 -38.94 -5.58 36.92
N ASP A 33 -37.85 -5.11 37.54
CA ASP A 33 -37.17 -3.87 37.13
C ASP A 33 -36.62 -4.00 35.71
N LYS A 34 -35.96 -5.12 35.41
CA LYS A 34 -35.45 -5.45 34.07
C LYS A 34 -36.54 -5.50 33.01
N ARG A 35 -37.68 -6.13 33.34
CA ARG A 35 -38.87 -6.15 32.47
C ARG A 35 -39.42 -4.74 32.22
N ASN A 36 -39.46 -3.91 33.26
CA ASN A 36 -39.92 -2.53 33.16
C ASN A 36 -38.96 -1.67 32.32
N GLN A 37 -37.64 -1.80 32.52
CA GLN A 37 -36.63 -1.15 31.68
C GLN A 37 -36.84 -1.51 30.21
N HIS A 38 -36.96 -2.81 29.89
CA HIS A 38 -37.21 -3.24 28.52
C HIS A 38 -38.51 -2.65 27.96
N LYS A 39 -39.57 -2.56 28.76
CA LYS A 39 -40.82 -1.95 28.30
C LYS A 39 -40.67 -0.45 28.03
N LEU A 40 -39.90 0.27 28.85
CA LEU A 40 -39.57 1.68 28.60
C LEU A 40 -38.78 1.86 27.30
N ILE A 41 -37.80 0.99 27.02
CA ILE A 41 -37.07 0.99 25.73
C ILE A 41 -38.03 0.78 24.56
N GLN A 42 -38.98 -0.16 24.67
CA GLN A 42 -40.00 -0.37 23.63
C GLN A 42 -40.90 0.86 23.44
N CYS A 43 -41.22 1.59 24.51
CA CYS A 43 -41.96 2.86 24.42
C CYS A 43 -41.13 3.93 23.69
N LEU A 44 -39.84 4.06 24.00
CA LEU A 44 -38.93 4.97 23.30
C LEU A 44 -38.85 4.62 21.82
N LYS A 45 -38.68 3.33 21.47
CA LYS A 45 -38.71 2.86 20.08
C LYS A 45 -39.98 3.27 19.35
N ALA A 46 -41.15 3.04 19.96
CA ALA A 46 -42.43 3.42 19.38
C ALA A 46 -42.56 4.95 19.23
N PHE A 47 -42.06 5.71 20.20
CA PHE A 47 -42.04 7.17 20.16
C PHE A 47 -41.16 7.70 19.01
N MET A 48 -39.99 7.10 18.78
CA MET A 48 -39.04 7.48 17.72
C MET A 48 -39.48 7.08 16.30
N ASN A 49 -40.52 6.25 16.15
CA ASN A 49 -40.99 5.76 14.85
C ASN A 49 -41.76 6.83 14.03
N ASN A 50 -41.35 8.09 14.13
CA ASN A 50 -41.83 9.24 13.37
C ASN A 50 -40.82 10.41 13.55
N LYS A 51 -40.81 11.34 12.59
CA LYS A 51 -39.86 12.47 12.58
C LYS A 51 -39.87 13.30 13.87
N PHE A 52 -41.06 13.59 14.42
CA PHE A 52 -41.17 14.42 15.64
C PHE A 52 -40.53 13.73 16.85
N GLY A 53 -40.88 12.46 17.09
CA GLY A 53 -40.36 11.74 18.25
C GLY A 53 -38.87 11.48 18.17
N LEU A 54 -38.35 11.17 16.97
CA LEU A 54 -36.91 11.06 16.74
C LEU A 54 -36.20 12.38 17.08
N GLN A 55 -36.64 13.51 16.49
CA GLN A 55 -36.05 14.83 16.74
C GLN A 55 -36.11 15.24 18.21
N LYS A 56 -37.17 14.86 18.94
CA LYS A 56 -37.26 15.08 20.39
C LYS A 56 -36.22 14.29 21.18
N ILE A 57 -35.94 13.05 20.80
CA ILE A 57 -34.89 12.22 21.43
C ILE A 57 -33.50 12.78 21.11
N LEU A 58 -33.24 13.17 19.86
CA LEU A 58 -31.95 13.74 19.44
C LEU A 58 -31.67 15.11 20.08
N GLY A 59 -32.73 15.85 20.42
CA GLY A 59 -32.65 17.15 21.10
C GLY A 59 -32.47 17.07 22.62
N ASP A 60 -32.56 15.89 23.24
CA ASP A 60 -32.36 15.69 24.68
C ASP A 60 -31.11 14.84 24.94
N GLU A 61 -30.06 15.48 25.46
CA GLU A 61 -28.76 14.86 25.78
C GLU A 61 -28.88 13.66 26.73
N ARG A 62 -29.87 13.66 27.63
CA ARG A 62 -30.10 12.54 28.56
C ARG A 62 -30.56 11.29 27.82
N SER A 63 -31.25 11.43 26.70
CA SER A 63 -31.85 10.29 26.00
C SER A 63 -30.79 9.32 25.50
N LEU A 64 -29.76 9.83 24.80
CA LEU A 64 -28.67 9.00 24.28
C LEU A 64 -27.84 8.39 25.42
N LEU A 65 -27.59 9.16 26.48
CA LEU A 65 -26.90 8.67 27.66
C LEU A 65 -27.65 7.51 28.33
N LEU A 66 -28.98 7.62 28.51
CA LEU A 66 -29.77 6.57 29.12
C LEU A 66 -29.87 5.32 28.24
N LEU A 67 -29.95 5.48 26.91
CA LEU A 67 -29.85 4.37 25.97
C LEU A 67 -28.50 3.66 26.09
N ALA A 68 -27.39 4.40 26.06
CA ALA A 68 -26.05 3.85 26.22
C ALA A 68 -25.86 3.13 27.57
N ARG A 69 -26.36 3.71 28.66
CA ARG A 69 -26.35 3.09 30.00
C ARG A 69 -27.19 1.82 30.11
N ALA A 70 -28.19 1.65 29.26
CA ALA A 70 -29.06 0.49 29.25
C ALA A 70 -28.50 -0.68 28.41
N ILE A 71 -27.36 -0.49 27.73
CA ILE A 71 -26.65 -1.57 27.01
C ILE A 71 -26.11 -2.57 28.05
N ASP A 72 -26.73 -3.75 28.12
CA ASP A 72 -26.35 -4.84 29.02
C ASP A 72 -26.42 -6.18 28.27
N PRO A 73 -25.28 -6.85 28.02
CA PRO A 73 -25.22 -8.16 27.35
C PRO A 73 -26.02 -9.25 28.04
N LYS A 74 -26.27 -9.09 29.35
CA LYS A 74 -27.09 -10.04 30.14
C LYS A 74 -28.59 -9.88 29.86
N GLN A 75 -29.01 -8.80 29.21
CA GLN A 75 -30.40 -8.51 28.84
C GLN A 75 -30.55 -8.50 27.31
N THR A 76 -30.24 -9.64 26.68
CA THR A 76 -30.11 -9.80 25.22
C THR A 76 -31.21 -9.13 24.40
N ASN A 77 -32.48 -9.35 24.72
CA ASN A 77 -33.61 -8.77 23.98
C ASN A 77 -33.66 -7.24 24.09
N MET A 78 -33.44 -6.70 25.29
CA MET A 78 -33.45 -5.25 25.51
C MET A 78 -32.24 -4.60 24.83
N MET A 79 -31.05 -5.19 24.99
CA MET A 79 -29.84 -4.72 24.33
C MET A 79 -29.99 -4.74 22.81
N THR A 80 -30.56 -5.80 22.24
CA THR A 80 -30.83 -5.90 20.79
C THR A 80 -31.66 -4.71 20.30
N GLU A 81 -32.69 -4.30 21.04
CA GLU A 81 -33.50 -3.14 20.69
C GLU A 81 -32.72 -1.82 20.82
N ILE A 82 -31.94 -1.67 21.88
CA ILE A 82 -31.12 -0.47 22.11
C ILE A 82 -30.07 -0.29 21.01
N VAL A 83 -29.31 -1.35 20.68
CA VAL A 83 -28.26 -1.24 19.67
C VAL A 83 -28.87 -0.99 18.28
N LYS A 84 -30.03 -1.60 17.94
CA LYS A 84 -30.77 -1.27 16.70
C LYS A 84 -31.23 0.19 16.65
N ILE A 85 -31.71 0.73 17.77
CA ILE A 85 -32.06 2.15 17.89
C ILE A 85 -30.83 3.02 17.63
N LEU A 86 -29.71 2.73 18.30
CA LEU A 86 -28.47 3.49 18.15
C LEU A 86 -27.91 3.40 16.73
N SER A 87 -27.97 2.24 16.07
CA SER A 87 -27.59 2.08 14.66
C SER A 87 -28.44 2.98 13.78
N ALA A 88 -29.76 2.98 13.96
CA ALA A 88 -30.67 3.80 13.18
C ALA A 88 -30.42 5.30 13.41
N ILE A 89 -30.18 5.72 14.65
CA ILE A 89 -29.84 7.11 14.99
C ILE A 89 -28.51 7.51 14.36
N CYS A 90 -27.51 6.63 14.39
CA CYS A 90 -26.20 6.87 13.78
C CYS A 90 -26.29 7.08 12.26
N ILE A 91 -27.16 6.32 11.59
CA ILE A 91 -27.34 6.40 10.13
C ILE A 91 -28.21 7.59 9.71
N ILE A 92 -29.27 7.90 10.46
CA ILE A 92 -30.29 8.89 10.08
C ILE A 92 -29.99 10.28 10.66
N GLY A 93 -29.24 10.33 11.76
CA GLY A 93 -29.02 11.58 12.47
C GLY A 93 -28.20 12.58 11.66
N GLU A 94 -28.40 13.85 11.98
CA GLU A 94 -27.72 14.98 11.34
C GLU A 94 -26.33 15.20 11.97
N GLU A 95 -25.61 16.24 11.53
CA GLU A 95 -24.24 16.55 11.95
C GLU A 95 -24.01 16.44 13.47
N ASN A 96 -22.87 15.86 13.86
CA ASN A 96 -22.43 15.63 15.24
C ASN A 96 -23.24 14.60 16.05
N ILE A 97 -24.20 13.87 15.44
CA ILE A 97 -24.93 12.84 16.19
C ILE A 97 -24.03 11.70 16.64
N LEU A 98 -23.06 11.33 15.81
CA LEU A 98 -22.10 10.28 16.11
C LEU A 98 -21.28 10.64 17.35
N ASP A 99 -20.77 11.86 17.43
CA ASP A 99 -20.01 12.35 18.57
C ASP A 99 -20.83 12.29 19.86
N LYS A 100 -22.12 12.65 19.79
CA LYS A 100 -23.03 12.54 20.94
C LYS A 100 -23.25 11.10 21.38
N ILE A 101 -23.41 10.16 20.43
CA ILE A 101 -23.53 8.73 20.74
C ILE A 101 -22.23 8.23 21.40
N LEU A 102 -21.08 8.54 20.82
CA LEU A 102 -19.77 8.14 21.33
C LEU A 102 -19.50 8.74 22.72
N ALA A 103 -19.84 10.01 22.95
CA ALA A 103 -19.74 10.65 24.26
C ALA A 103 -20.65 9.96 25.29
N ALA A 104 -21.91 9.69 24.94
CA ALA A 104 -22.85 8.97 25.79
C ALA A 104 -22.34 7.58 26.18
N MET A 105 -21.78 6.83 25.21
CA MET A 105 -21.17 5.53 25.46
C MET A 105 -19.93 5.63 26.35
N THR A 106 -19.09 6.64 26.15
CA THR A 106 -17.90 6.89 26.97
C THR A 106 -18.30 7.16 28.43
N ILE A 107 -19.24 8.07 28.67
CA ILE A 107 -19.74 8.37 30.02
C ILE A 107 -20.37 7.14 30.68
N ALA A 108 -21.14 6.34 29.92
CA ALA A 108 -21.73 5.10 30.43
C ALA A 108 -20.67 4.05 30.81
N ALA A 109 -19.57 3.99 30.07
CA ALA A 109 -18.49 3.05 30.28
C ALA A 109 -17.61 3.41 31.49
N GLU A 110 -17.27 4.70 31.62
CA GLU A 110 -16.52 5.24 32.77
C GLU A 110 -17.23 4.93 34.10
N ARG A 111 -18.56 5.09 34.13
CA ARG A 111 -19.38 4.74 35.31
C ARG A 111 -19.23 3.28 35.74
N ASN A 112 -18.90 2.39 34.80
CA ASN A 112 -18.75 0.96 35.03
C ASN A 112 -17.29 0.49 35.05
N ASN A 113 -16.31 1.39 34.93
CA ASN A 113 -14.88 1.09 34.78
C ASN A 113 -14.63 0.04 33.68
N LYS A 114 -15.26 0.22 32.52
CA LYS A 114 -15.08 -0.63 31.33
C LYS A 114 -14.72 0.23 30.11
N GLU A 115 -14.17 -0.42 29.09
CA GLU A 115 -14.06 0.17 27.75
C GLU A 115 -15.44 0.38 27.12
N ARG A 116 -15.62 1.49 26.37
CA ARG A 116 -16.94 1.89 25.86
C ARG A 116 -17.57 0.94 24.86
N PHE A 117 -16.75 0.15 24.17
CA PHE A 117 -17.22 -0.84 23.20
C PHE A 117 -17.27 -2.27 23.74
N ALA A 118 -16.74 -2.53 24.94
CA ALA A 118 -16.72 -3.87 25.52
C ALA A 118 -18.11 -4.54 25.58
N PRO A 119 -19.20 -3.86 26.02
CA PRO A 119 -20.53 -4.49 26.04
C PRO A 119 -21.03 -4.92 24.66
N ILE A 120 -20.71 -4.17 23.60
CA ILE A 120 -21.13 -4.52 22.22
C ILE A 120 -20.37 -5.76 21.75
N VAL A 121 -19.07 -5.81 22.03
CA VAL A 121 -18.20 -6.96 21.69
C VAL A 121 -18.62 -8.21 22.49
N GLU A 122 -18.92 -8.07 23.80
CA GLU A 122 -19.51 -9.13 24.64
C GLU A 122 -20.83 -9.66 24.05
N GLY A 123 -21.67 -8.77 23.49
CA GLY A 123 -22.92 -9.15 22.82
C GLY A 123 -22.72 -9.98 21.55
N LEU A 124 -21.61 -9.76 20.84
CA LEU A 124 -21.22 -10.51 19.63
C LEU A 124 -20.75 -11.93 19.95
N GLU A 125 -20.14 -12.14 21.12
CA GLU A 125 -19.63 -13.43 21.60
C GLU A 125 -20.76 -14.41 21.97
N ASN A 126 -21.97 -13.90 22.23
CA ASN A 126 -23.10 -14.71 22.65
C ASN A 126 -23.72 -15.54 21.50
N HIS A 127 -23.18 -16.73 21.28
CA HIS A 127 -23.62 -17.66 20.23
C HIS A 127 -25.08 -18.14 20.36
N GLU A 128 -25.71 -18.01 21.52
CA GLU A 128 -27.11 -18.38 21.74
C GLU A 128 -28.08 -17.28 21.27
N ALA A 129 -27.58 -16.05 21.08
CA ALA A 129 -28.39 -14.86 20.79
C ALA A 129 -28.09 -14.28 19.40
N GLN A 130 -28.38 -15.03 18.33
CA GLN A 130 -28.08 -14.63 16.95
C GLN A 130 -28.60 -13.24 16.57
N GLN A 131 -29.82 -12.88 17.00
CA GLN A 131 -30.39 -11.55 16.74
C GLN A 131 -29.60 -10.42 17.43
N LEU A 132 -29.00 -10.70 18.58
CA LEU A 132 -28.11 -9.75 19.25
C LEU A 132 -26.78 -9.62 18.49
N GLN A 133 -26.22 -10.74 17.99
CA GLN A 133 -24.98 -10.72 17.22
C GLN A 133 -25.12 -9.85 15.95
N VAL A 134 -26.19 -10.07 15.18
CA VAL A 134 -26.50 -9.25 13.99
C VAL A 134 -26.64 -7.77 14.36
N ALA A 135 -27.38 -7.47 15.44
CA ALA A 135 -27.65 -6.11 15.86
C ALA A 135 -26.40 -5.38 16.39
N CYS A 136 -25.51 -6.09 17.09
CA CYS A 136 -24.24 -5.55 17.55
C CYS A 136 -23.29 -5.30 16.37
N MET A 137 -23.21 -6.23 15.41
CA MET A 137 -22.41 -6.02 14.19
C MET A 137 -22.95 -4.85 13.35
N GLN A 138 -24.27 -4.70 13.27
CA GLN A 138 -24.92 -3.56 12.62
C GLN A 138 -24.57 -2.22 13.30
N LEU A 139 -24.51 -2.19 14.64
CA LEU A 139 -24.06 -0.99 15.36
C LEU A 139 -22.58 -0.70 15.13
N ILE A 140 -21.73 -1.72 15.13
CA ILE A 140 -20.31 -1.56 14.78
C ILE A 140 -20.19 -0.93 13.39
N ASN A 141 -20.86 -1.51 12.38
CA ASN A 141 -20.88 -0.97 11.03
C ASN A 141 -21.35 0.48 11.00
N ALA A 142 -22.51 0.77 11.60
CA ALA A 142 -23.04 2.14 11.64
C ALA A 142 -22.05 3.15 12.23
N LEU A 143 -21.35 2.79 13.32
CA LEU A 143 -20.39 3.68 13.97
C LEU A 143 -19.10 3.85 13.15
N VAL A 144 -18.59 2.80 12.49
CA VAL A 144 -17.32 2.88 11.74
C VAL A 144 -17.48 3.44 10.33
N THR A 145 -18.66 3.31 9.73
CA THR A 145 -18.93 3.82 8.37
C THR A 145 -19.54 5.23 8.37
N SER A 146 -20.01 5.72 9.53
CA SER A 146 -20.64 7.04 9.61
C SER A 146 -19.68 8.23 9.51
N PRO A 147 -18.43 8.19 9.98
CA PRO A 147 -17.49 9.29 9.78
C PRO A 147 -17.02 9.44 8.33
N ASP A 148 -16.94 10.69 7.86
CA ASP A 148 -16.29 11.03 6.59
C ASP A 148 -14.76 10.98 6.70
N ASP A 149 -14.21 11.28 7.89
CA ASP A 149 -12.77 11.30 8.14
C ASP A 149 -12.18 9.89 8.24
N LEU A 150 -11.26 9.55 7.33
CA LEU A 150 -10.59 8.24 7.27
C LEU A 150 -9.87 7.89 8.58
N ASP A 151 -9.15 8.85 9.15
CA ASP A 151 -8.36 8.63 10.36
C ASP A 151 -9.28 8.28 11.55
N PHE A 152 -10.46 8.91 11.63
CA PHE A 152 -11.46 8.61 12.63
C PHE A 152 -12.16 7.26 12.41
N ARG A 153 -12.45 6.85 11.16
CA ARG A 153 -12.96 5.51 10.86
C ARG A 153 -11.98 4.42 11.31
N ILE A 154 -10.70 4.56 10.96
CA ILE A 154 -9.63 3.66 11.38
C ILE A 154 -9.51 3.63 12.90
N HIS A 155 -9.56 4.79 13.57
CA HIS A 155 -9.51 4.89 15.02
C HIS A 155 -10.62 4.07 15.71
N LEU A 156 -11.88 4.26 15.30
CA LEU A 156 -13.02 3.54 15.87
C LEU A 156 -12.92 2.03 15.62
N ARG A 157 -12.54 1.62 14.40
CA ARG A 157 -12.34 0.21 14.06
C ARG A 157 -11.29 -0.44 14.95
N ASN A 158 -10.15 0.24 15.14
CA ASN A 158 -9.06 -0.26 15.98
C ASN A 158 -9.44 -0.37 17.45
N GLU A 159 -10.29 0.54 17.93
CA GLU A 159 -10.81 0.47 19.29
C GLU A 159 -11.70 -0.77 19.52
N PHE A 160 -12.62 -1.08 18.59
CA PHE A 160 -13.42 -2.32 18.67
C PHE A 160 -12.54 -3.57 18.68
N LEU A 161 -11.48 -3.58 17.85
CA LEU A 161 -10.54 -4.69 17.77
C LEU A 161 -9.76 -4.88 19.07
N ARG A 162 -9.30 -3.79 19.69
CA ARG A 162 -8.67 -3.80 21.03
C ARG A 162 -9.64 -4.28 22.12
N CYS A 163 -10.93 -4.00 21.98
CA CYS A 163 -11.97 -4.50 22.88
C CYS A 163 -12.24 -6.02 22.73
N GLY A 164 -11.57 -6.71 21.80
CA GLY A 164 -11.64 -8.16 21.64
C GLY A 164 -12.29 -8.64 20.35
N LEU A 165 -12.81 -7.73 19.51
CA LEU A 165 -13.48 -8.09 18.25
C LEU A 165 -12.60 -8.98 17.35
N LYS A 166 -11.28 -8.72 17.31
CA LYS A 166 -10.31 -9.49 16.50
C LYS A 166 -10.33 -11.00 16.82
N LYS A 167 -10.59 -11.37 18.07
CA LYS A 167 -10.62 -12.77 18.51
C LYS A 167 -11.95 -13.43 18.18
N ILE A 168 -13.04 -12.65 18.17
CA ILE A 168 -14.39 -13.15 17.95
C ILE A 168 -14.66 -13.38 16.46
N LEU A 169 -14.18 -12.49 15.57
CA LEU A 169 -14.48 -12.55 14.13
C LEU A 169 -14.21 -13.94 13.50
N PRO A 170 -13.10 -14.64 13.79
CA PRO A 170 -12.86 -15.98 13.23
C PRO A 170 -13.73 -17.09 13.83
N GLU A 171 -14.28 -16.90 15.03
CA GLU A 171 -15.03 -17.91 15.78
C GLU A 171 -16.55 -17.77 15.62
N ILE A 172 -17.00 -16.66 15.04
CA ILE A 172 -18.42 -16.34 14.94
C ILE A 172 -19.12 -17.28 13.94
N LYS A 173 -20.22 -17.90 14.35
CA LYS A 173 -21.02 -18.74 13.46
C LYS A 173 -21.87 -17.84 12.56
N GLU A 174 -21.59 -17.88 11.27
CA GLU A 174 -22.29 -17.09 10.27
C GLU A 174 -23.74 -17.56 10.11
N THR A 175 -24.68 -16.66 10.37
CA THR A 175 -26.03 -16.70 9.80
C THR A 175 -26.06 -15.85 8.54
N GLU A 176 -27.04 -16.02 7.66
CA GLU A 176 -27.14 -15.21 6.43
C GLU A 176 -27.17 -13.70 6.72
N GLU A 177 -27.93 -13.29 7.74
CA GLU A 177 -27.99 -11.88 8.17
C GLU A 177 -26.66 -11.36 8.72
N LEU A 178 -25.95 -12.20 9.50
CA LEU A 178 -24.66 -11.82 10.09
C LEU A 178 -23.56 -11.77 9.04
N ASP A 179 -23.55 -12.70 8.09
CA ASP A 179 -22.62 -12.72 6.96
C ASP A 179 -22.72 -11.44 6.13
N ILE A 180 -23.93 -10.91 5.90
CA ILE A 180 -24.11 -9.60 5.27
C ILE A 180 -23.39 -8.51 6.07
N GLN A 181 -23.56 -8.46 7.39
CA GLN A 181 -22.91 -7.44 8.22
C GLN A 181 -21.38 -7.59 8.26
N LEU A 182 -20.86 -8.82 8.25
CA LEU A 182 -19.42 -9.10 8.19
C LEU A 182 -18.83 -8.69 6.83
N ARG A 183 -19.54 -8.92 5.73
CA ARG A 183 -19.13 -8.44 4.41
C ARG A 183 -19.07 -6.92 4.35
N VAL A 184 -20.10 -6.22 4.82
CA VAL A 184 -20.10 -4.74 4.89
C VAL A 184 -18.88 -4.23 5.67
N PHE A 185 -18.58 -4.84 6.82
CA PHE A 185 -17.41 -4.47 7.62
C PHE A 185 -16.09 -4.66 6.85
N ASN A 186 -15.94 -5.80 6.18
CA ASN A 186 -14.72 -6.14 5.44
C ASN A 186 -14.54 -5.32 4.17
N GLU A 187 -15.62 -5.05 3.43
CA GLU A 187 -15.62 -4.20 2.25
C GLU A 187 -15.22 -2.77 2.62
N ASN A 188 -15.85 -2.19 3.64
CA ASN A 188 -15.49 -0.85 4.11
C ASN A 188 -14.05 -0.77 4.65
N LYS A 189 -13.57 -1.82 5.32
CA LYS A 189 -12.16 -1.93 5.74
C LYS A 189 -11.21 -1.93 4.54
N GLU A 190 -11.59 -2.56 3.42
CA GLU A 190 -10.78 -2.58 2.21
C GLU A 190 -10.79 -1.24 1.49
N GLU A 191 -11.96 -0.58 1.42
CA GLU A 191 -12.10 0.79 0.91
C GLU A 191 -11.19 1.77 1.66
N ASP A 192 -11.17 1.71 3.01
CA ASP A 192 -10.29 2.53 3.84
C ASP A 192 -8.80 2.27 3.54
N ALA A 193 -8.42 1.02 3.25
CA ALA A 193 -7.05 0.68 2.89
C ALA A 193 -6.65 1.24 1.52
N ILE A 194 -7.59 1.22 0.56
CA ILE A 194 -7.40 1.82 -0.77
C ILE A 194 -7.29 3.34 -0.65
N GLU A 195 -8.15 3.99 0.13
CA GLU A 195 -8.10 5.43 0.37
C GLU A 195 -6.77 5.86 1.02
N LEU A 196 -6.30 5.10 2.02
CA LEU A 196 -5.00 5.34 2.64
C LEU A 196 -3.84 5.16 1.64
N SER A 197 -3.92 4.18 0.75
CA SER A 197 -2.94 3.97 -0.33
C SER A 197 -2.91 5.17 -1.28
N HIS A 198 -4.07 5.69 -1.69
CA HIS A 198 -4.12 6.90 -2.52
C HIS A 198 -3.53 8.12 -1.80
N ARG A 199 -3.76 8.29 -0.48
CA ARG A 199 -3.09 9.34 0.30
C ARG A 199 -1.56 9.24 0.23
N LEU A 200 -1.00 8.03 0.22
CA LEU A 200 0.44 7.84 0.03
C LEU A 200 0.89 8.22 -1.39
N GLU A 201 0.10 7.91 -2.41
CA GLU A 201 0.39 8.31 -3.80
C GLU A 201 0.39 9.83 -3.96
N ASP A 202 -0.57 10.52 -3.34
CA ASP A 202 -0.62 11.99 -3.31
C ASP A 202 0.62 12.57 -2.61
N ILE A 203 1.00 12.04 -1.43
CA ILE A 203 2.22 12.45 -0.73
C ILE A 203 3.45 12.23 -1.61
N ARG A 204 3.55 11.11 -2.32
CA ARG A 204 4.67 10.83 -3.24
C ARG A 204 4.71 11.80 -4.44
N ALA A 205 3.56 12.30 -4.87
CA ALA A 205 3.47 13.25 -5.97
C ALA A 205 3.80 14.69 -5.52
N GLU A 206 3.42 15.07 -4.31
CA GLU A 206 3.65 16.41 -3.75
C GLU A 206 5.03 16.57 -3.10
N MET A 207 5.58 15.50 -2.52
CA MET A 207 6.80 15.52 -1.72
C MET A 207 7.91 14.70 -2.40
N ASP A 208 8.59 15.31 -3.37
CA ASP A 208 9.70 14.68 -4.11
C ASP A 208 11.11 15.02 -3.56
N ASP A 209 11.20 15.97 -2.62
CA ASP A 209 12.46 16.32 -1.94
C ASP A 209 12.64 15.59 -0.61
N MET A 210 13.78 14.91 -0.47
CA MET A 210 14.14 14.15 0.73
C MET A 210 14.31 15.06 1.97
N SER A 211 14.85 16.27 1.80
CA SER A 211 15.13 17.16 2.94
C SER A 211 13.84 17.71 3.53
N GLU A 212 12.88 18.07 2.69
CA GLU A 212 11.55 18.51 3.09
C GLU A 212 10.81 17.42 3.88
N VAL A 213 10.76 16.19 3.35
CA VAL A 213 10.15 15.04 4.05
C VAL A 213 10.81 14.81 5.41
N TYR A 214 12.15 14.84 5.48
CA TYR A 214 12.89 14.69 6.73
C TYR A 214 12.52 15.79 7.74
N HIS A 215 12.48 17.06 7.32
CA HIS A 215 12.14 18.17 8.21
C HIS A 215 10.71 18.08 8.72
N LEU A 216 9.76 17.69 7.87
CA LEU A 216 8.37 17.48 8.28
C LEU A 216 8.28 16.35 9.32
N LEU A 217 8.86 15.17 9.03
CA LEU A 217 8.90 14.05 9.98
C LEU A 217 9.58 14.44 11.30
N SER A 218 10.72 15.12 11.24
CA SER A 218 11.45 15.58 12.42
C SER A 218 10.60 16.54 13.26
N ASN A 219 9.86 17.45 12.65
CA ASN A 219 8.98 18.37 13.37
C ASN A 219 7.78 17.66 14.00
N MET A 220 7.23 16.64 13.34
CA MET A 220 6.10 15.86 13.89
C MET A 220 6.49 15.03 15.12
N VAL A 221 7.70 14.49 15.17
CA VAL A 221 8.14 13.65 16.29
C VAL A 221 8.80 14.43 17.41
N LYS A 222 9.23 15.66 17.17
CA LYS A 222 9.96 16.49 18.12
C LYS A 222 9.18 16.70 19.41
N ASP A 223 9.85 16.57 20.54
CA ASP A 223 9.30 16.71 21.90
C ASP A 223 8.17 15.70 22.20
N THR A 224 8.10 14.59 21.45
CA THR A 224 7.17 13.47 21.70
C THR A 224 7.91 12.21 22.14
N ALA A 225 7.16 11.24 22.69
CA ALA A 225 7.71 9.92 23.03
C ALA A 225 8.27 9.15 21.81
N SER A 226 7.91 9.56 20.59
CA SER A 226 8.35 8.93 19.34
C SER A 226 9.75 9.36 18.89
N GLU A 227 10.25 10.51 19.36
CA GLU A 227 11.53 11.11 18.93
C GLU A 227 12.74 10.16 19.06
N PRO A 228 12.94 9.45 20.19
CA PRO A 228 14.09 8.54 20.34
C PRO A 228 14.03 7.35 19.37
N TYR A 229 12.84 6.90 19.02
CA TYR A 229 12.65 5.80 18.06
C TYR A 229 12.99 6.23 16.64
N PHE A 230 12.55 7.43 16.22
CA PHE A 230 12.90 7.96 14.90
C PHE A 230 14.42 8.17 14.77
N LEU A 231 15.06 8.75 15.79
CA LEU A 231 16.53 8.88 15.83
C LEU A 231 17.23 7.52 15.71
N SER A 232 16.75 6.52 16.46
CA SER A 232 17.29 5.17 16.42
C SER A 232 17.17 4.55 15.02
N ILE A 233 16.02 4.70 14.34
CA ILE A 233 15.84 4.22 12.96
C ILE A 233 16.93 4.80 12.05
N LEU A 234 17.15 6.11 12.08
CA LEU A 234 18.17 6.78 11.26
C LEU A 234 19.60 6.27 11.59
N GLN A 235 19.90 6.06 12.86
CA GLN A 235 21.19 5.50 13.28
C GLN A 235 21.42 4.07 12.77
N HIS A 236 20.38 3.23 12.75
CA HIS A 236 20.47 1.88 12.18
C HIS A 236 20.70 1.91 10.66
N LEU A 237 20.09 2.86 9.93
CA LEU A 237 20.34 3.02 8.49
C LEU A 237 21.81 3.34 8.17
N LEU A 238 22.53 4.03 9.08
CA LEU A 238 23.97 4.29 8.93
C LEU A 238 24.84 3.03 9.03
N LEU A 239 24.33 1.94 9.62
CA LEU A 239 25.04 0.67 9.77
C LEU A 239 24.88 -0.25 8.55
N ILE A 240 24.04 0.10 7.58
CA ILE A 240 23.87 -0.70 6.35
C ILE A 240 25.20 -0.75 5.60
N ARG A 241 25.64 -1.97 5.24
CA ARG A 241 26.90 -2.19 4.53
C ARG A 241 26.97 -1.40 3.24
N ASN A 242 28.08 -0.72 3.01
CA ASN A 242 28.35 0.04 1.79
C ASN A 242 28.80 -0.87 0.63
N ASP A 243 27.90 -1.73 0.17
CA ASP A 243 28.10 -2.61 -0.98
C ASP A 243 27.13 -2.23 -2.11
N TYR A 244 27.63 -2.15 -3.34
CA TYR A 244 26.87 -1.65 -4.49
C TYR A 244 25.60 -2.45 -4.79
N TYR A 245 25.64 -3.77 -4.71
CA TYR A 245 24.49 -4.63 -5.02
C TYR A 245 23.59 -4.87 -3.83
N ILE A 246 24.17 -4.92 -2.62
CA ILE A 246 23.47 -5.36 -1.42
C ILE A 246 22.80 -4.19 -0.70
N ARG A 247 23.39 -2.99 -0.74
CA ARG A 247 22.83 -1.81 -0.08
C ARG A 247 21.43 -1.45 -0.59
N PRO A 248 21.14 -1.45 -1.90
CA PRO A 248 19.77 -1.25 -2.40
C PRO A 248 18.78 -2.29 -1.87
N GLN A 249 19.21 -3.54 -1.68
CA GLN A 249 18.32 -4.60 -1.18
C GLN A 249 17.96 -4.41 0.30
N TYR A 250 18.90 -3.92 1.12
CA TYR A 250 18.57 -3.52 2.49
C TYR A 250 17.50 -2.43 2.51
N TYR A 251 17.66 -1.36 1.72
CA TYR A 251 16.66 -0.29 1.66
C TYR A 251 15.32 -0.79 1.13
N LYS A 252 15.31 -1.67 0.13
CA LYS A 252 14.09 -2.27 -0.41
C LYS A 252 13.33 -3.09 0.65
N VAL A 253 14.03 -3.95 1.39
CA VAL A 253 13.41 -4.74 2.47
C VAL A 253 12.87 -3.83 3.57
N ILE A 254 13.63 -2.80 3.96
CA ILE A 254 13.19 -1.84 4.98
C ILE A 254 11.96 -1.05 4.49
N GLU A 255 11.95 -0.58 3.25
CA GLU A 255 10.81 0.15 2.67
C GLU A 255 9.55 -0.72 2.66
N GLU A 256 9.66 -1.99 2.24
CA GLU A 256 8.56 -2.93 2.25
C GLU A 256 8.07 -3.22 3.69
N CYS A 257 8.97 -3.34 4.66
CA CYS A 257 8.58 -3.49 6.07
C CYS A 257 7.86 -2.23 6.60
N VAL A 258 8.37 -1.03 6.28
CA VAL A 258 7.71 0.23 6.66
C VAL A 258 6.33 0.33 6.01
N ALA A 259 6.22 -0.01 4.72
CA ALA A 259 4.96 -0.03 4.00
C ALA A 259 3.96 -0.99 4.66
N GLN A 260 4.37 -2.22 5.02
CA GLN A 260 3.47 -3.17 5.69
C GLN A 260 3.05 -2.75 7.10
N VAL A 261 3.90 -2.02 7.83
CA VAL A 261 3.58 -1.50 9.17
C VAL A 261 2.64 -0.30 9.09
N VAL A 262 2.89 0.64 8.17
CA VAL A 262 2.13 1.89 8.03
C VAL A 262 0.84 1.69 7.23
N LEU A 263 0.91 1.01 6.10
CA LEU A 263 -0.23 0.61 5.26
C LEU A 263 -0.72 -0.79 5.65
N HIS A 264 -0.90 -1.02 6.94
CA HIS A 264 -1.26 -2.34 7.42
C HIS A 264 -2.59 -2.79 6.78
N ARG A 265 -2.57 -3.84 5.95
CA ARG A 265 -3.68 -4.27 5.06
C ARG A 265 -5.02 -4.55 5.74
N SER A 266 -5.02 -4.68 7.07
CA SER A 266 -6.26 -4.84 7.82
C SER A 266 -6.86 -3.52 8.30
N GLY A 267 -6.28 -2.36 7.98
CA GLY A 267 -6.66 -1.08 8.58
C GLY A 267 -6.52 -1.10 10.11
N MET A 268 -5.63 -1.97 10.63
CA MET A 268 -5.41 -2.18 12.06
C MET A 268 -4.05 -1.68 12.48
N ASP A 269 -3.98 -1.11 13.68
CA ASP A 269 -2.71 -0.95 14.38
C ASP A 269 -2.04 -2.33 14.52
N PRO A 270 -0.71 -2.44 14.30
CA PRO A 270 0.05 -3.62 14.66
C PRO A 270 -0.18 -4.00 16.14
N ASP A 271 -0.09 -5.30 16.45
CA ASP A 271 -0.18 -5.74 17.84
C ASP A 271 1.09 -5.35 18.62
N PHE A 272 1.04 -4.19 19.28
CA PHE A 272 2.15 -3.65 20.08
C PHE A 272 2.38 -4.42 21.39
N GLY A 273 1.50 -5.37 21.76
CA GLY A 273 1.70 -6.27 22.91
C GLY A 273 2.73 -7.37 22.63
N TYR A 274 3.15 -7.52 21.37
CA TYR A 274 4.15 -8.51 20.96
C TYR A 274 5.55 -8.09 21.42
N SER A 275 5.98 -8.58 22.58
CA SER A 275 7.29 -8.30 23.20
C SER A 275 8.46 -9.09 22.58
N LYS A 276 8.21 -9.89 21.54
CA LYS A 276 9.25 -10.64 20.83
C LYS A 276 9.75 -9.85 19.63
N ARG A 277 11.04 -9.99 19.32
CA ARG A 277 11.61 -9.52 18.05
C ARG A 277 10.84 -10.15 16.89
N LEU A 278 10.56 -9.36 15.85
CA LEU A 278 10.08 -9.88 14.56
C LEU A 278 11.18 -10.80 14.01
N ASP A 279 10.97 -12.11 14.16
CA ASP A 279 11.93 -13.13 13.72
C ASP A 279 11.65 -13.44 12.24
N VAL A 280 12.10 -12.53 11.37
CA VAL A 280 11.96 -12.65 9.92
C VAL A 280 13.36 -12.75 9.32
N ASP A 281 13.66 -13.89 8.69
CA ASP A 281 14.93 -14.10 7.99
C ASP A 281 14.83 -13.58 6.55
N PHE A 282 15.52 -12.47 6.28
CA PHE A 282 15.60 -11.86 4.95
C PHE A 282 16.81 -12.32 4.14
N SER A 283 17.67 -13.20 4.67
CA SER A 283 18.95 -13.57 4.03
C SER A 283 18.73 -14.10 2.61
N GLN A 284 17.82 -15.05 2.45
CA GLN A 284 17.50 -15.66 1.16
C GLN A 284 16.86 -14.66 0.18
N LEU A 285 16.02 -13.75 0.68
CA LEU A 285 15.38 -12.73 -0.15
C LEU A 285 16.41 -11.72 -0.67
N ILE A 286 17.36 -11.31 0.18
CA ILE A 286 18.45 -10.41 -0.19
C ILE A 286 19.32 -11.06 -1.25
N ASP A 287 19.75 -12.32 -1.06
CA ASP A 287 20.59 -13.04 -2.03
C ASP A 287 19.92 -13.15 -3.40
N GLN A 288 18.63 -13.53 -3.43
CA GLN A 288 17.85 -13.60 -4.68
C GLN A 288 17.74 -12.24 -5.37
N CYS A 289 17.55 -11.16 -4.60
CA CYS A 289 17.45 -9.83 -5.19
C CYS A 289 18.80 -9.32 -5.71
N VAL A 290 19.91 -9.68 -5.07
CA VAL A 290 21.27 -9.38 -5.55
C VAL A 290 21.55 -10.10 -6.87
N ASP A 291 21.24 -11.39 -6.96
CA ASP A 291 21.45 -12.16 -8.18
C ASP A 291 20.60 -11.61 -9.32
N LYS A 292 19.33 -11.28 -9.05
CA LYS A 292 18.45 -10.63 -10.02
C LYS A 292 19.03 -9.29 -10.52
N ALA A 293 19.51 -8.43 -9.62
CA ALA A 293 20.10 -7.15 -10.00
C ALA A 293 21.36 -7.31 -10.87
N LYS A 294 22.20 -8.32 -10.60
CA LYS A 294 23.38 -8.63 -11.42
C LYS A 294 23.00 -9.12 -12.82
N VAL A 295 21.97 -9.97 -12.91
CA VAL A 295 21.45 -10.46 -14.19
C VAL A 295 20.93 -9.29 -15.02
N GLU A 296 20.06 -8.45 -14.45
CA GLU A 296 19.51 -7.26 -15.13
C GLU A 296 20.61 -6.31 -15.64
N GLU A 297 21.64 -6.04 -14.83
CA GLU A 297 22.78 -5.22 -15.27
C GLU A 297 23.56 -5.87 -16.42
N SER A 298 23.75 -7.19 -16.37
CA SER A 298 24.45 -7.92 -17.44
C SER A 298 23.66 -7.91 -18.76
N GLU A 299 22.34 -8.05 -18.68
CA GLU A 299 21.44 -7.97 -19.83
C GLU A 299 21.43 -6.57 -20.42
N GLN A 300 21.40 -5.53 -19.58
CA GLN A 300 21.44 -4.14 -20.02
C GLN A 300 22.75 -3.82 -20.73
N LYS A 301 23.89 -4.26 -20.19
CA LYS A 301 25.20 -4.11 -20.87
C LYS A 301 25.26 -4.89 -22.19
N ALA A 302 24.70 -6.10 -22.24
CA ALA A 302 24.63 -6.87 -23.47
C ALA A 302 23.79 -6.15 -24.54
N ALA A 303 22.65 -5.58 -24.16
CA ALA A 303 21.80 -4.78 -25.04
C ALA A 303 22.52 -3.53 -25.56
N GLU A 304 23.26 -2.82 -24.70
CA GLU A 304 24.07 -1.67 -25.09
C GLU A 304 25.18 -2.05 -26.09
N PHE A 305 25.88 -3.16 -25.85
CA PHE A 305 26.90 -3.64 -26.79
C PHE A 305 26.30 -4.09 -28.12
N SER A 306 25.14 -4.77 -28.10
CA SER A 306 24.42 -5.15 -29.32
C SER A 306 24.05 -3.91 -30.13
N LYS A 307 23.52 -2.86 -29.48
CA LYS A 307 23.16 -1.62 -30.15
C LYS A 307 24.38 -0.94 -30.79
N LYS A 308 25.50 -0.84 -30.05
CA LYS A 308 26.75 -0.27 -30.60
C LYS A 308 27.30 -1.11 -31.75
N PHE A 309 27.18 -2.43 -31.67
CA PHE A 309 27.59 -3.32 -32.75
C PHE A 309 26.77 -3.09 -34.02
N ASP A 310 25.45 -2.97 -33.90
CA ASP A 310 24.57 -2.70 -35.04
C ASP A 310 24.85 -1.33 -35.68
N GLU A 311 25.11 -0.30 -34.85
CA GLU A 311 25.51 1.04 -35.31
C GLU A 311 26.83 1.01 -36.10
N GLU A 312 27.88 0.40 -35.54
CA GLU A 312 29.19 0.27 -36.20
C GLU A 312 29.13 -0.62 -37.46
N PHE A 313 28.32 -1.69 -37.41
CA PHE A 313 28.11 -2.56 -38.56
C PHE A 313 27.41 -1.83 -39.70
N GLY A 314 26.39 -1.01 -39.40
CA GLY A 314 25.73 -0.14 -40.36
C GLY A 314 26.69 0.88 -40.98
N ALA A 315 27.47 1.58 -40.15
CA ALA A 315 28.48 2.54 -40.61
C ALA A 315 29.53 1.89 -41.52
N ARG A 316 29.96 0.66 -41.20
CA ARG A 316 30.91 -0.09 -42.03
C ARG A 316 30.32 -0.51 -43.38
N GLN A 317 29.06 -0.93 -43.41
CA GLN A 317 28.37 -1.25 -44.67
C GLN A 317 28.25 -0.01 -45.57
N GLU A 318 27.87 1.13 -45.00
CA GLU A 318 27.76 2.38 -45.74
C GLU A 318 29.11 2.83 -46.31
N ALA A 319 30.17 2.79 -45.49
CA ALA A 319 31.53 3.11 -45.94
C ALA A 319 32.02 2.15 -47.04
N GLN A 320 31.69 0.86 -46.95
CA GLN A 320 32.05 -0.12 -47.96
C GLN A 320 31.31 0.12 -49.28
N ALA A 321 30.01 0.45 -49.24
CA ALA A 321 29.23 0.82 -50.42
C ALA A 321 29.76 2.11 -51.07
N GLU A 322 30.13 3.11 -50.26
CA GLU A 322 30.72 4.35 -50.78
C GLU A 322 32.10 4.11 -51.40
N SER A 323 32.92 3.23 -50.80
CA SER A 323 34.21 2.82 -51.36
C SER A 323 34.05 2.10 -52.69
N GLN A 324 33.11 1.16 -52.80
CA GLN A 324 32.81 0.45 -54.05
C GLN A 324 32.38 1.44 -55.15
N LYS A 325 31.51 2.39 -54.83
CA LYS A 325 31.10 3.44 -55.76
C LYS A 325 32.26 4.32 -56.23
N LYS A 326 33.19 4.66 -55.33
CA LYS A 326 34.42 5.39 -55.67
C LYS A 326 35.33 4.55 -56.58
N GLU A 327 35.44 3.25 -56.32
CA GLU A 327 36.27 2.33 -57.12
C GLU A 327 35.71 2.12 -58.53
N GLU A 328 34.39 1.99 -58.69
CA GLU A 328 33.72 2.00 -59.99
C GLU A 328 33.98 3.31 -60.75
N ARG A 329 33.91 4.45 -60.05
CA ARG A 329 34.18 5.76 -60.66
C ARG A 329 35.64 5.91 -61.11
N ILE A 330 36.58 5.36 -60.34
CA ILE A 330 38.00 5.32 -60.72
C ILE A 330 38.18 4.49 -61.99
N LYS A 331 37.58 3.29 -62.07
CA LYS A 331 37.63 2.46 -63.28
C LYS A 331 37.07 3.18 -64.51
N GLU A 332 35.93 3.85 -64.39
CA GLU A 332 35.37 4.66 -65.49
C GLU A 332 36.32 5.79 -65.95
N LEU A 333 37.01 6.42 -65.00
CA LEU A 333 37.98 7.48 -65.29
C LEU A 333 39.25 6.92 -65.93
N GLU A 334 39.76 5.78 -65.46
CA GLU A 334 40.90 5.07 -66.04
C GLU A 334 40.61 4.63 -67.48
N GLU A 335 39.43 4.09 -67.76
CA GLU A 335 39.00 3.74 -69.13
C GLU A 335 38.94 4.97 -70.04
N LYS A 336 38.45 6.11 -69.54
CA LYS A 336 38.46 7.38 -70.28
C LYS A 336 39.87 7.89 -70.52
N ILE A 337 40.77 7.76 -69.54
CA ILE A 337 42.18 8.13 -69.69
C ILE A 337 42.83 7.26 -70.76
N GLN A 338 42.66 5.93 -70.72
CA GLN A 338 43.18 5.03 -71.78
C GLN A 338 42.61 5.34 -73.16
N SER A 339 41.32 5.69 -73.25
CA SER A 339 40.69 6.13 -74.51
C SER A 339 41.27 7.44 -75.04
N LEU A 340 41.60 8.39 -74.15
CA LEU A 340 42.23 9.64 -74.53
C LEU A 340 43.70 9.44 -74.93
N GLU A 341 44.44 8.59 -74.21
CA GLU A 341 45.83 8.22 -74.53
C GLU A 341 45.92 7.50 -75.88
N SER A 342 44.99 6.59 -76.18
CA SER A 342 44.92 5.92 -77.50
C SER A 342 44.56 6.87 -78.64
N ARG A 343 43.79 7.93 -78.39
CA ARG A 343 43.57 9.03 -79.36
C ARG A 343 44.80 9.92 -79.55
N VAL A 344 45.60 10.14 -78.51
CA VAL A 344 46.89 10.84 -78.61
C VAL A 344 47.91 9.99 -79.38
N ALA A 345 47.92 8.66 -79.17
CA ALA A 345 48.74 7.72 -79.93
C ALA A 345 48.35 7.63 -81.42
N ALA A 346 47.06 7.75 -81.75
CA ALA A 346 46.57 7.81 -83.14
C ALA A 346 46.88 9.15 -83.85
N GLY A 347 47.27 10.20 -83.11
CA GLY A 347 47.60 11.53 -83.63
C GLY A 347 49.08 11.76 -83.98
N SER A 348 49.95 10.77 -83.76
CA SER A 348 51.41 10.93 -83.95
C SER A 348 52.01 9.77 -84.76
N ALA A 349 51.65 9.69 -86.05
CA ALA A 349 52.36 8.89 -87.04
C ALA A 349 53.14 9.82 -87.98
N ALA A 350 54.44 10.01 -87.71
CA ALA A 350 55.54 10.19 -88.68
C ALA A 350 56.74 10.92 -88.05
N THR A 351 57.83 10.20 -87.78
CA THR A 351 59.20 10.43 -88.30
C THR A 351 60.18 9.53 -87.53
N GLY A 352 61.02 8.81 -88.27
CA GLY A 352 61.77 7.68 -87.76
C GLY A 352 63.25 7.92 -87.45
N ALA A 353 63.80 6.90 -86.76
CA ALA A 353 65.19 6.40 -86.73
C ALA A 353 66.28 7.25 -86.02
N PRO A 354 67.44 6.68 -85.58
CA PRO A 354 67.83 5.30 -85.22
C PRO A 354 68.48 5.24 -83.78
N PRO A 355 69.08 4.12 -83.30
CA PRO A 355 69.32 3.86 -81.87
C PRO A 355 70.71 4.28 -81.37
N PRO A 356 70.94 4.39 -80.04
CA PRO A 356 72.27 4.28 -79.43
C PRO A 356 72.44 3.02 -78.55
N PRO A 357 73.71 2.63 -78.27
CA PRO A 357 74.13 1.28 -77.88
C PRO A 357 74.16 1.04 -76.36
N PRO A 358 74.46 -0.20 -75.91
CA PRO A 358 74.26 -0.67 -74.53
C PRO A 358 75.49 -0.53 -73.60
N LEU A 359 75.23 -0.77 -72.30
CA LEU A 359 76.11 -1.26 -71.19
C LEU A 359 76.30 -0.27 -70.02
N PRO A 360 76.66 -0.72 -68.79
CA PRO A 360 76.55 -2.06 -68.19
C PRO A 360 76.02 -2.09 -66.74
N GLY A 361 75.44 -3.24 -66.35
CA GLY A 361 75.74 -3.93 -65.08
C GLY A 361 75.14 -3.38 -63.79
N GLY A 362 74.31 -4.19 -63.12
CA GLY A 362 73.67 -3.86 -61.84
C GLY A 362 74.62 -3.75 -60.64
N PRO A 363 74.07 -3.54 -59.43
CA PRO A 363 73.43 -4.64 -58.70
C PRO A 363 72.01 -4.35 -58.17
N VAL A 364 71.33 -5.47 -57.89
CA VAL A 364 69.93 -5.68 -57.45
C VAL A 364 69.59 -5.07 -56.07
N PRO A 365 68.30 -4.74 -55.80
CA PRO A 365 67.86 -4.06 -54.58
C PRO A 365 67.62 -5.03 -53.41
N PRO A 366 67.67 -4.57 -52.14
CA PRO A 366 67.35 -5.38 -50.98
C PRO A 366 65.81 -5.57 -50.83
N PRO A 367 65.36 -6.74 -50.34
CA PRO A 367 63.93 -7.05 -50.19
C PRO A 367 63.30 -6.38 -48.95
N PRO A 368 61.97 -6.15 -48.96
CA PRO A 368 61.22 -5.66 -47.80
C PRO A 368 61.05 -6.73 -46.70
N PRO A 369 60.89 -6.32 -45.43
CA PRO A 369 60.75 -7.22 -44.29
C PRO A 369 59.41 -7.99 -44.28
N PRO A 370 59.39 -9.23 -43.74
CA PRO A 370 58.19 -10.06 -43.65
C PRO A 370 57.23 -9.63 -42.51
N PRO A 371 55.93 -9.93 -42.64
CA PRO A 371 54.92 -9.66 -41.62
C PRO A 371 55.03 -10.63 -40.42
N PRO A 372 54.65 -10.21 -39.20
CA PRO A 372 54.62 -11.10 -38.04
C PRO A 372 53.52 -12.18 -38.17
N PRO A 373 53.72 -13.40 -37.65
CA PRO A 373 52.77 -14.50 -37.76
C PRO A 373 51.50 -14.25 -36.93
N GLY A 374 50.37 -14.67 -37.49
CA GLY A 374 49.05 -14.55 -36.90
C GLY A 374 48.94 -15.16 -35.49
N GLY A 375 48.29 -14.42 -34.60
CA GLY A 375 47.78 -14.95 -33.34
C GLY A 375 46.68 -15.96 -33.62
N GLY A 376 46.78 -17.13 -32.97
CA GLY A 376 45.75 -18.16 -32.99
C GLY A 376 44.44 -17.70 -32.34
N PRO A 377 43.37 -18.51 -32.45
CA PRO A 377 42.06 -18.20 -31.90
C PRO A 377 42.12 -18.04 -30.36
N PRO A 378 41.20 -17.24 -29.76
CA PRO A 378 41.18 -17.01 -28.33
C PRO A 378 40.92 -18.31 -27.54
N PRO A 379 41.45 -18.43 -26.30
CA PRO A 379 41.25 -19.61 -25.48
C PRO A 379 39.78 -19.74 -25.02
N PRO A 380 39.29 -20.98 -24.80
CA PRO A 380 37.93 -21.23 -24.32
C PRO A 380 37.74 -20.79 -22.85
N PRO A 381 36.49 -20.49 -22.43
CA PRO A 381 36.19 -20.07 -21.06
C PRO A 381 36.40 -21.21 -20.05
N PRO A 382 36.73 -20.89 -18.78
CA PRO A 382 36.98 -21.88 -17.74
C PRO A 382 35.67 -22.60 -17.30
N PRO A 383 35.75 -23.90 -16.93
CA PRO A 383 34.59 -24.65 -16.46
C PRO A 383 34.17 -24.27 -15.03
N PRO A 384 32.88 -24.42 -14.66
CA PRO A 384 32.37 -24.11 -13.34
C PRO A 384 32.90 -25.08 -12.25
N PRO A 385 33.04 -24.64 -10.99
CA PRO A 385 33.51 -25.51 -9.92
C PRO A 385 32.43 -26.51 -9.49
N VAL A 386 32.81 -27.79 -9.42
CA VAL A 386 32.00 -28.88 -8.84
C VAL A 386 32.12 -28.90 -7.30
N PRO A 387 31.07 -29.34 -6.58
CA PRO A 387 31.01 -29.28 -5.13
C PRO A 387 31.82 -30.41 -4.48
N ALA A 388 32.63 -30.06 -3.48
CA ALA A 388 33.32 -31.03 -2.64
C ALA A 388 32.33 -31.61 -1.61
N HIS A 389 31.93 -32.87 -1.82
CA HIS A 389 31.53 -33.74 -0.72
C HIS A 389 32.78 -34.39 -0.12
N ALA A 390 32.97 -34.28 1.20
CA ALA A 390 32.98 -35.45 2.09
C ALA A 390 33.33 -35.08 3.54
N ARG A 391 32.47 -35.59 4.44
CA ARG A 391 32.68 -36.06 5.82
C ARG A 391 32.82 -35.05 6.96
#